data_AF-A0A0R3RGE3-F1
#
_entry.id   AF-A0A0R3RGE3-F1
#
_cell.length_a   1.000
_cell.length_b   1.000
_cell.length_c   1.000
_cell.angle_alpha   90.00
_cell.angle_beta   90.00
_cell.angle_gamma   90.00
#
_symmetry.space_group_name_H-M   'P 1'
#
loop_
_entity.id
_entity.type
_entity.pdbx_description
1 polymer ?
#
loop_
_entity_poly.entity_id
_entity_poly.type
_entity_poly.pdbx_seq_one_letter_code
_entity_poly.pdbx_strand_id
1 'polypeptide(L)'
;MWYYSLLLLLIHFCFAQKETADTFPNPRTNGYNECGLKSKGYVCDPDKQLTEQERYRLNNDLLQLSRRTSDDQSTDFCTTKGVDATLFITKQGSEQLARDLNTLWAIDRQCKKSIVFVLSANNHNLYYAADQLSPISTSNFEKVINEEQHLLNEGKFMMALTTIFSKLGGSIQDNNRERMKTNGGYLCEVNQNLNSSIVKCIWDSKD
;
A
#
# COMPACT_ATOMS: atom_id res chain seq x y z
N MET A 1 15.70 54.40 -14.04
CA MET A 1 15.54 53.40 -15.13
C MET A 1 16.09 52.01 -14.80
N TRP A 2 16.84 51.80 -13.71
CA TRP A 2 17.40 50.47 -13.39
C TRP A 2 16.45 49.52 -12.63
N TYR A 3 15.38 50.06 -12.04
CA TYR A 3 14.41 49.31 -11.22
C TYR A 3 13.46 48.43 -12.05
N TYR A 4 13.12 48.86 -13.27
CA TYR A 4 12.26 48.09 -14.19
C TYR A 4 12.98 46.84 -14.75
N SER A 5 14.30 46.90 -14.93
CA SER A 5 15.10 45.75 -15.33
C SER A 5 15.22 44.70 -14.23
N LEU A 6 15.16 45.10 -12.94
CA LEU A 6 15.17 44.15 -11.82
C LEU A 6 13.81 43.46 -11.62
N LEU A 7 12.71 44.13 -11.91
CA LEU A 7 11.36 43.57 -11.75
C LEU A 7 11.04 42.48 -12.79
N LEU A 8 11.58 42.58 -14.01
CA LEU A 8 11.37 41.61 -15.09
C LEU A 8 12.14 40.28 -14.89
N LEU A 9 13.23 40.29 -14.12
CA LEU A 9 14.01 39.08 -13.79
C LEU A 9 13.32 38.19 -12.75
N LEU A 10 12.46 38.74 -11.89
CA LEU A 10 11.74 37.98 -10.86
C LEU A 10 10.55 37.18 -11.40
N ILE A 11 9.98 37.56 -12.55
CA ILE A 11 8.78 36.91 -13.11
C ILE A 11 9.14 35.58 -13.81
N HIS A 12 10.39 35.38 -14.22
CA HIS A 12 10.83 34.17 -14.93
C HIS A 12 11.09 32.96 -14.01
N PHE A 13 11.16 33.15 -12.69
CA PHE A 13 11.48 32.07 -11.74
C PHE A 13 10.26 31.35 -11.14
N CYS A 14 9.04 31.73 -11.49
CA CYS A 14 7.82 31.18 -10.86
C CYS A 14 7.11 30.07 -11.66
N PHE A 15 7.71 29.52 -12.71
CA PHE A 15 7.20 28.32 -13.37
C PHE A 15 7.89 27.08 -12.82
N ALA A 16 7.63 26.75 -11.56
CA ALA A 16 7.77 25.36 -11.13
C ALA A 16 6.70 24.57 -11.91
N GLN A 17 7.10 23.84 -12.96
CA GLN A 17 6.20 22.91 -13.64
C GLN A 17 5.70 21.91 -12.59
N LYS A 18 4.42 22.03 -12.23
CA LYS A 18 3.75 21.07 -11.38
C LYS A 18 3.61 19.81 -12.22
N GLU A 19 4.35 18.75 -11.87
CA GLU A 19 4.16 17.44 -12.49
C GLU A 19 2.70 17.02 -12.32
N THR A 20 2.06 16.66 -13.43
CA THR A 20 0.69 16.17 -13.46
C THR A 20 0.72 14.65 -13.34
N ALA A 21 -0.28 14.05 -12.70
CA ALA A 21 -0.22 12.63 -12.35
C ALA A 21 -0.12 11.69 -13.57
N ASP A 22 -0.50 12.16 -14.76
CA ASP A 22 -0.43 11.45 -16.03
C ASP A 22 1.00 11.33 -16.60
N THR A 23 1.96 12.11 -16.11
CA THR A 23 3.36 11.98 -16.50
C THR A 23 4.11 10.93 -15.69
N PHE A 24 3.54 10.42 -14.60
CA PHE A 24 4.21 9.44 -13.76
C PHE A 24 4.18 8.03 -14.38
N PRO A 25 5.34 7.33 -14.41
CA PRO A 25 5.42 6.01 -14.99
C PRO A 25 4.63 4.99 -14.16
N ASN A 26 3.97 4.06 -14.84
CA ASN A 26 3.22 2.98 -14.19
C ASN A 26 4.10 1.70 -14.14
N PRO A 27 4.38 1.15 -12.94
CA PRO A 27 5.26 -0.02 -12.80
C PRO A 27 4.64 -1.31 -13.34
N ARG A 28 3.33 -1.33 -13.60
CA ARG A 28 2.58 -2.48 -14.14
C ARG A 28 2.60 -2.56 -15.67
N THR A 29 2.97 -1.48 -16.35
CA THR A 29 2.97 -1.39 -17.82
C THR A 29 4.40 -1.36 -18.34
N ASN A 30 4.67 -0.74 -19.49
CA ASN A 30 6.05 -0.58 -19.99
C ASN A 30 6.84 0.50 -19.22
N GLY A 31 6.19 1.23 -18.29
CA GLY A 31 6.81 2.26 -17.44
C GLY A 31 7.69 1.71 -16.30
N TYR A 32 7.89 0.40 -16.21
CA TYR A 32 8.62 -0.21 -15.09
C TYR A 32 10.10 0.21 -15.04
N ASN A 33 10.71 0.54 -16.19
CA ASN A 33 12.12 0.90 -16.25
C ASN A 33 12.34 2.29 -15.65
N GLU A 34 11.48 3.25 -15.98
CA GLU A 34 11.46 4.60 -15.41
C GLU A 34 11.17 4.58 -13.91
N CYS A 35 10.42 3.59 -13.44
CA CYS A 35 10.19 3.29 -12.03
C CYS A 35 11.40 2.68 -11.29
N GLY A 36 12.52 2.42 -11.99
CA GLY A 36 13.74 1.84 -11.42
C GLY A 36 13.70 0.32 -11.24
N LEU A 37 12.86 -0.39 -12.01
CA LEU A 37 12.78 -1.85 -12.05
C LEU A 37 13.34 -2.41 -13.37
N LYS A 38 13.75 -3.68 -13.37
CA LYS A 38 14.16 -4.43 -14.59
C LYS A 38 13.01 -5.14 -15.29
N SER A 39 11.85 -5.23 -14.64
CA SER A 39 10.63 -5.84 -15.17
C SER A 39 9.41 -5.21 -14.51
N LYS A 40 8.22 -5.48 -15.06
CA LYS A 40 6.94 -5.11 -14.45
C LYS A 40 6.88 -5.52 -12.98
N GLY A 41 6.30 -4.66 -12.16
CA GLY A 41 6.19 -4.84 -10.71
C GLY A 41 5.12 -3.94 -10.11
N TYR A 42 5.21 -3.72 -8.80
CA TYR A 42 4.23 -3.03 -7.98
C TYR A 42 4.81 -1.77 -7.31
N VAL A 43 6.11 -1.53 -7.43
CA VAL A 43 6.81 -0.38 -6.84
C VAL A 43 7.30 0.53 -7.95
N CYS A 44 7.02 1.82 -7.80
CA CYS A 44 7.54 2.85 -8.68
C CYS A 44 8.25 3.94 -7.88
N ASP A 45 9.53 4.11 -8.15
CA ASP A 45 10.40 5.08 -7.47
C ASP A 45 11.27 5.78 -8.53
N PRO A 46 10.67 6.67 -9.34
CA PRO A 46 11.36 7.35 -10.43
C PRO A 46 12.50 8.24 -9.92
N ASP A 47 12.35 8.77 -8.70
CA ASP A 47 13.33 9.60 -8.00
C ASP A 47 14.47 8.79 -7.34
N LYS A 48 14.42 7.45 -7.41
CA LYS A 48 15.40 6.52 -6.84
C LYS A 48 15.73 6.80 -5.36
N GLN A 49 14.68 7.07 -4.57
CA GLN A 49 14.78 7.25 -3.11
C GLN A 49 15.23 5.96 -2.41
N LEU A 50 14.99 4.80 -3.03
CA LEU A 50 15.45 3.50 -2.56
C LEU A 50 16.50 2.90 -3.49
N THR A 51 17.19 1.87 -3.02
CA THR A 51 18.02 1.02 -3.87
C THR A 51 17.18 0.06 -4.72
N GLU A 52 17.77 -0.52 -5.76
CA GLU A 52 17.08 -1.52 -6.59
C GLU A 52 16.64 -2.73 -5.74
N GLN A 53 17.52 -3.21 -4.86
CA GLN A 53 17.22 -4.36 -4.01
C GLN A 53 16.02 -4.08 -3.08
N GLU A 54 15.95 -2.88 -2.53
CA GLU A 54 14.86 -2.43 -1.65
C GLU A 54 13.53 -2.37 -2.40
N ARG A 55 13.51 -1.82 -3.61
CA ARG A 55 12.31 -1.85 -4.47
C ARG A 55 11.81 -3.28 -4.70
N TYR A 56 12.72 -4.23 -4.96
CA TYR A 56 12.34 -5.64 -5.15
C TYR A 56 11.86 -6.33 -3.87
N ARG A 57 12.40 -5.96 -2.70
CA ARG A 57 11.86 -6.42 -1.41
C ARG A 57 10.43 -5.92 -1.21
N LEU A 58 10.18 -4.63 -1.45
CA LEU A 58 8.84 -4.06 -1.33
C LEU A 58 7.84 -4.64 -2.36
N ASN A 59 8.30 -4.98 -3.58
CA ASN A 59 7.48 -5.73 -4.54
C ASN A 59 6.97 -7.05 -3.93
N ASN A 60 7.83 -7.78 -3.23
CA ASN A 60 7.44 -9.02 -2.55
C ASN A 60 6.50 -8.73 -1.39
N ASP A 61 6.74 -7.68 -0.60
CA ASP A 61 5.86 -7.31 0.51
C ASP A 61 4.44 -6.95 0.05
N LEU A 62 4.31 -6.22 -1.06
CA LEU A 62 3.00 -5.93 -1.67
C LEU A 62 2.31 -7.19 -2.20
N LEU A 63 3.07 -8.14 -2.76
CA LEU A 63 2.52 -9.44 -3.17
C LEU A 63 2.04 -10.25 -1.96
N GLN A 64 2.77 -10.21 -0.84
CA GLN A 64 2.34 -10.84 0.41
C GLN A 64 1.11 -10.15 0.99
N LEU A 65 1.01 -8.83 0.92
CA LEU A 65 -0.19 -8.10 1.31
C LEU A 65 -1.42 -8.58 0.51
N SER A 66 -1.27 -8.73 -0.81
CA SER A 66 -2.32 -9.30 -1.66
C SER A 66 -2.77 -10.68 -1.16
N ARG A 67 -1.81 -11.59 -0.91
CA ARG A 67 -2.11 -12.94 -0.39
C ARG A 67 -2.72 -12.96 1.01
N ARG A 68 -2.34 -12.03 1.89
CA ARG A 68 -2.88 -11.98 3.25
C ARG A 68 -4.29 -11.41 3.31
N THR A 69 -4.68 -10.67 2.27
CA THR A 69 -5.99 -10.04 2.16
C THR A 69 -6.94 -10.80 1.24
N SER A 70 -6.51 -11.93 0.66
CA SER A 70 -7.42 -12.86 -0.02
C SER A 70 -8.29 -13.62 0.98
N ASP A 71 -9.45 -14.06 0.51
CA ASP A 71 -10.39 -14.88 1.28
C ASP A 71 -10.72 -16.15 0.52
N ASP A 72 -10.24 -17.30 1.00
CA ASP A 72 -10.36 -18.56 0.27
C ASP A 72 -11.75 -19.23 0.44
N GLN A 73 -12.70 -18.58 1.10
CA GLN A 73 -14.02 -19.16 1.42
C GLN A 73 -15.10 -18.96 0.36
N SER A 74 -14.88 -18.08 -0.62
CA SER A 74 -15.86 -17.80 -1.67
C SER A 74 -15.55 -18.57 -2.96
N THR A 75 -16.55 -18.81 -3.79
CA THR A 75 -16.37 -19.36 -5.14
C THR A 75 -16.23 -18.26 -6.20
N ASP A 76 -16.60 -17.02 -5.86
CA ASP A 76 -16.46 -15.86 -6.75
C ASP A 76 -15.02 -15.34 -6.76
N PHE A 77 -14.45 -15.19 -7.94
CA PHE A 77 -13.08 -14.73 -8.14
C PHE A 77 -12.83 -13.36 -7.49
N CYS A 78 -13.74 -12.39 -7.68
CA CYS A 78 -13.53 -11.05 -7.14
C CYS A 78 -13.68 -11.03 -5.62
N THR A 79 -14.51 -11.90 -5.04
CA THR A 79 -14.59 -12.06 -3.59
C THR A 79 -13.33 -12.67 -3.02
N THR A 80 -12.78 -13.72 -3.63
CA THR A 80 -11.58 -14.40 -3.12
C THR A 80 -10.29 -13.62 -3.33
N LYS A 81 -10.19 -12.87 -4.43
CA LYS A 81 -9.03 -12.07 -4.75
C LYS A 81 -8.70 -11.08 -3.62
N GLY A 82 -7.44 -11.10 -3.19
CA GLY A 82 -6.90 -10.08 -2.29
C GLY A 82 -6.65 -8.75 -3.00
N VAL A 83 -6.16 -7.78 -2.24
CA VAL A 83 -5.92 -6.43 -2.79
C VAL A 83 -4.77 -6.42 -3.79
N ASP A 84 -4.91 -5.71 -4.91
CA ASP A 84 -3.81 -5.41 -5.85
C ASP A 84 -3.21 -4.04 -5.49
N ALA A 85 -2.10 -4.08 -4.76
CA ALA A 85 -1.48 -2.89 -4.20
C ALA A 85 -0.30 -2.42 -5.06
N THR A 86 -0.18 -1.11 -5.25
CA THR A 86 0.96 -0.45 -5.91
C THR A 86 1.53 0.64 -5.01
N LEU A 87 2.85 0.74 -4.91
CA LEU A 87 3.55 1.78 -4.16
C LEU A 87 4.23 2.75 -5.14
N PHE A 88 3.92 4.03 -5.01
CA PHE A 88 4.62 5.12 -5.67
C PHE A 88 5.46 5.88 -4.64
N ILE A 89 6.72 6.16 -4.97
CA ILE A 89 7.67 6.85 -4.11
C ILE A 89 8.16 8.09 -4.85
N THR A 90 8.00 9.24 -4.21
CA THR A 90 8.43 10.52 -4.76
C THR A 90 8.95 11.42 -3.64
N LYS A 91 9.74 12.43 -3.99
CA LYS A 91 10.15 13.47 -3.04
C LYS A 91 8.94 14.20 -2.43
N GLN A 92 7.94 14.55 -3.25
CA GLN A 92 6.77 15.29 -2.81
C GLN A 92 5.48 14.62 -3.27
N GLY A 93 4.80 13.96 -2.33
CA GLY A 93 3.54 13.28 -2.54
C GLY A 93 2.40 13.97 -1.81
N SER A 94 1.16 13.60 -2.17
CA SER A 94 -0.05 14.05 -1.49
C SER A 94 -1.14 13.00 -1.59
N GLU A 95 -2.18 13.15 -0.77
CA GLU A 95 -3.37 12.32 -0.85
C GLU A 95 -4.09 12.47 -2.20
N GLN A 96 -4.09 13.68 -2.77
CA GLN A 96 -4.65 13.91 -4.10
C GLN A 96 -3.88 13.14 -5.18
N LEU A 97 -2.55 13.12 -5.09
CA LEU A 97 -1.73 12.33 -6.01
C LEU A 97 -2.05 10.84 -5.90
N ALA A 98 -2.25 10.30 -4.69
CA ALA A 98 -2.66 8.90 -4.53
C ALA A 98 -4.00 8.60 -5.22
N ARG A 99 -4.99 9.49 -5.09
CA ARG A 99 -6.28 9.37 -5.79
C ARG A 99 -6.16 9.46 -7.30
N ASP A 100 -5.38 10.43 -7.79
CA ASP A 100 -5.16 10.64 -9.22
C ASP A 100 -4.50 9.40 -9.84
N LEU A 101 -3.45 8.87 -9.20
CA LEU A 101 -2.76 7.66 -9.64
C LEU A 101 -3.66 6.42 -9.58
N ASN A 102 -4.46 6.24 -8.51
CA ASN A 102 -5.40 5.12 -8.43
C ASN A 102 -6.43 5.16 -9.58
N THR A 103 -6.90 6.36 -9.93
CA THR A 103 -7.84 6.57 -11.05
C THR A 103 -7.18 6.34 -12.41
N LEU A 104 -6.00 6.95 -12.63
CA LEU A 104 -5.30 6.90 -13.92
C LEU A 104 -4.75 5.51 -14.23
N TRP A 105 -4.11 4.86 -13.26
CA TRP A 105 -3.52 3.55 -13.46
C TRP A 105 -4.57 2.46 -13.49
N ALA A 106 -5.72 2.66 -12.83
CA ALA A 106 -6.86 1.77 -12.86
C ALA A 106 -6.44 0.30 -12.69
N ILE A 107 -5.70 0.04 -11.62
CA ILE A 107 -4.94 -1.20 -11.37
C ILE A 107 -5.84 -2.44 -11.43
N ASP A 108 -7.05 -2.36 -10.87
CA ASP A 108 -8.01 -3.46 -10.86
C ASP A 108 -9.39 -3.04 -11.38
N ARG A 109 -9.51 -2.94 -12.71
CA ARG A 109 -10.78 -2.55 -13.34
C ARG A 109 -11.92 -3.53 -13.13
N GLN A 110 -11.60 -4.82 -12.96
CA GLN A 110 -12.59 -5.88 -12.89
C GLN A 110 -13.18 -6.01 -11.49
N CYS A 111 -12.34 -6.19 -10.48
CA CYS A 111 -12.81 -6.48 -9.13
C CYS A 111 -12.84 -5.25 -8.22
N LYS A 112 -12.29 -4.10 -8.65
CA LYS A 112 -12.26 -2.86 -7.87
C LYS A 112 -11.65 -3.07 -6.47
N LYS A 113 -10.59 -3.89 -6.41
CA LYS A 113 -9.81 -4.19 -5.21
C LYS A 113 -8.36 -3.74 -5.40
N SER A 114 -8.14 -2.47 -5.71
CA SER A 114 -6.80 -1.89 -5.75
C SER A 114 -6.54 -0.90 -4.62
N ILE A 115 -5.26 -0.75 -4.28
CA ILE A 115 -4.76 0.35 -3.47
C ILE A 115 -3.52 0.94 -4.14
N VAL A 116 -3.44 2.27 -4.19
CA VAL A 116 -2.20 2.98 -4.47
C VAL A 116 -1.72 3.65 -3.20
N PHE A 117 -0.50 3.30 -2.77
CA PHE A 117 0.23 3.98 -1.71
C PHE A 117 1.17 5.03 -2.32
N VAL A 118 1.31 6.20 -1.70
CA VAL A 118 2.24 7.25 -2.11
C VAL A 118 3.13 7.63 -0.93
N LEU A 119 4.40 7.25 -0.97
CA LEU A 119 5.40 7.71 -0.03
C LEU A 119 5.95 9.06 -0.49
N SER A 120 5.76 10.08 0.34
CA SER A 120 6.37 11.40 0.16
C SER A 120 7.65 11.50 0.98
N ALA A 121 8.80 11.26 0.36
CA ALA A 121 10.09 11.16 1.05
C ALA A 121 10.46 12.43 1.83
N ASN A 122 10.20 13.63 1.30
CA ASN A 122 10.54 14.87 2.01
C ASN A 122 9.62 15.16 3.22
N ASN A 123 8.38 14.70 3.15
CA ASN A 123 7.37 14.98 4.17
C ASN A 123 7.22 13.84 5.18
N HIS A 124 7.94 12.74 4.97
CA HIS A 124 7.87 11.53 5.80
C HIS A 124 6.43 11.00 5.99
N ASN A 125 5.60 11.13 4.96
CA ASN A 125 4.19 10.72 5.01
C ASN A 125 3.92 9.62 3.99
N LEU A 126 3.07 8.67 4.38
CA LEU A 126 2.51 7.67 3.49
C LEU A 126 1.02 7.95 3.28
N TYR A 127 0.65 8.33 2.06
CA TYR A 127 -0.73 8.49 1.65
C TYR A 127 -1.24 7.20 0.99
N TYR A 128 -2.55 7.02 0.93
CA TYR A 128 -3.16 5.92 0.20
C TYR A 128 -4.47 6.35 -0.48
N ALA A 129 -4.82 5.65 -1.54
CA ALA A 129 -6.15 5.69 -2.16
C ALA A 129 -6.55 4.25 -2.51
N ALA A 130 -7.78 3.88 -2.20
CA ALA A 130 -8.29 2.53 -2.39
C ALA A 130 -9.56 2.54 -3.24
N ASP A 131 -9.75 1.51 -4.05
CA ASP A 131 -11.04 1.24 -4.67
C ASP A 131 -12.05 0.69 -3.64
N GLN A 132 -13.34 0.83 -3.96
CA GLN A 132 -14.46 0.59 -3.04
C GLN A 132 -14.49 -0.80 -2.40
N LEU A 133 -14.00 -1.84 -3.10
CA LEU A 133 -14.05 -3.22 -2.60
C LEU A 133 -12.75 -3.67 -1.94
N SER A 134 -11.79 -2.76 -1.75
CA SER A 134 -10.57 -3.04 -1.01
C SER A 134 -10.88 -3.45 0.44
N PRO A 135 -10.29 -4.56 0.95
CA PRO A 135 -10.58 -5.06 2.29
C PRO A 135 -9.95 -4.22 3.41
N ILE A 136 -9.09 -3.25 3.08
CA ILE A 136 -8.41 -2.40 4.06
C ILE A 136 -9.21 -1.11 4.25
N SER A 137 -9.77 -0.92 5.45
CA SER A 137 -10.48 0.30 5.79
C SER A 137 -9.54 1.47 6.07
N THR A 138 -10.04 2.69 5.90
CA THR A 138 -9.34 3.94 6.26
C THR A 138 -8.87 3.97 7.71
N SER A 139 -9.75 3.56 8.64
CA SER A 139 -9.43 3.53 10.07
C SER A 139 -8.27 2.58 10.39
N ASN A 140 -8.23 1.42 9.73
CA ASN A 140 -7.16 0.45 9.94
C ASN A 140 -5.85 0.96 9.35
N PHE A 141 -5.90 1.60 8.19
CA PHE A 141 -4.74 2.24 7.59
C PHE A 141 -4.16 3.33 8.51
N GLU A 142 -4.97 4.32 8.90
CA GLU A 142 -4.55 5.42 9.76
C GLU A 142 -3.96 4.93 11.08
N LYS A 143 -4.59 3.92 11.71
CA LYS A 143 -4.06 3.31 12.93
C LYS A 143 -2.65 2.75 12.71
N VAL A 144 -2.45 1.94 11.68
CA VAL A 144 -1.15 1.31 11.39
C VAL A 144 -0.09 2.35 11.03
N ILE A 145 -0.42 3.38 10.25
CA ILE A 145 0.52 4.47 9.94
C ILE A 145 0.91 5.24 11.21
N ASN A 146 -0.04 5.58 12.06
CA ASN A 146 0.25 6.32 13.28
C ASN A 146 1.18 5.56 14.23
N GLU A 147 1.06 4.22 14.30
CA GLU A 147 1.98 3.38 15.06
C GLU A 147 3.42 3.42 14.50
N GLU A 148 3.57 3.47 13.17
CA GLU A 148 4.87 3.42 12.48
C GLU A 148 5.41 4.80 12.03
N GLN A 149 4.71 5.89 12.36
CA GLN A 149 5.08 7.25 11.93
C GLN A 149 6.49 7.64 12.41
N HIS A 150 6.93 7.10 13.56
CA HIS A 150 8.29 7.31 14.07
C HIS A 150 9.36 6.81 13.09
N LEU A 151 9.17 5.64 12.47
CA LEU A 151 10.11 5.10 11.47
C LEU A 151 10.12 5.94 10.19
N LEU A 152 8.96 6.45 9.78
CA LEU A 152 8.86 7.36 8.63
C LEU A 152 9.62 8.66 8.91
N ASN A 153 9.42 9.26 10.09
CA ASN A 153 10.08 10.49 10.51
C ASN A 153 11.60 10.36 10.64
N GLU A 154 12.09 9.17 10.99
CA GLU A 154 13.53 8.84 11.03
C GLU A 154 14.12 8.55 9.64
N GLY A 155 13.32 8.59 8.57
CA GLY A 155 13.76 8.23 7.21
C GLY A 155 14.00 6.74 7.01
N LYS A 156 13.58 5.87 7.95
CA LYS A 156 13.71 4.42 7.87
C LYS A 156 12.60 3.80 7.00
N PHE A 157 12.45 4.30 5.77
CA PHE A 157 11.32 3.99 4.89
C PHE A 157 11.13 2.49 4.65
N MET A 158 12.21 1.74 4.43
CA MET A 158 12.10 0.30 4.22
C MET A 158 11.51 -0.42 5.42
N MET A 159 11.99 -0.12 6.62
CA MET A 159 11.50 -0.74 7.85
C MET A 159 10.03 -0.33 8.11
N ALA A 160 9.70 0.94 7.88
CA ALA A 160 8.35 1.45 8.01
C ALA A 160 7.40 0.72 7.06
N LEU A 161 7.69 0.73 5.75
CA LEU A 161 6.83 0.16 4.71
C LEU A 161 6.63 -1.36 4.89
N THR A 162 7.70 -2.12 5.13
CA THR A 162 7.60 -3.57 5.38
C THR A 162 6.74 -3.85 6.62
N THR A 163 6.89 -3.08 7.70
CA THR A 163 6.08 -3.24 8.93
C THR A 163 4.62 -2.88 8.68
N ILE A 164 4.36 -1.76 8.00
CA ILE A 164 3.02 -1.29 7.64
C ILE A 164 2.30 -2.35 6.80
N PHE A 165 2.90 -2.82 5.70
CA PHE A 165 2.27 -3.82 4.84
C PHE A 165 2.03 -5.14 5.59
N SER A 166 2.96 -5.53 6.47
CA SER A 166 2.79 -6.72 7.29
C SER A 166 1.60 -6.59 8.25
N LYS A 167 1.50 -5.47 8.98
CA LYS A 167 0.42 -5.18 9.93
C LYS A 167 -0.95 -5.05 9.25
N LEU A 168 -1.00 -4.36 8.11
CA LEU A 168 -2.23 -4.26 7.30
C LEU A 168 -2.72 -5.64 6.90
N GLY A 169 -1.86 -6.48 6.33
CA GLY A 169 -2.22 -7.86 5.95
C GLY A 169 -2.65 -8.71 7.15
N GLY A 170 -1.93 -8.61 8.28
CA GLY A 170 -2.26 -9.34 9.51
C GLY A 170 -3.63 -8.99 10.07
N SER A 171 -3.97 -7.69 10.10
CA SER A 171 -5.26 -7.23 10.63
C SER A 171 -6.47 -7.81 9.87
N ILE A 172 -6.33 -8.05 8.56
CA ILE A 172 -7.40 -8.66 7.76
C ILE A 172 -7.52 -10.17 8.05
N GLN A 173 -6.39 -10.86 8.20
CA GLN A 173 -6.41 -12.29 8.55
C GLN A 173 -7.04 -12.54 9.93
N ASP A 174 -6.73 -11.69 10.91
CA ASP A 174 -7.30 -11.82 12.26
C ASP A 174 -8.82 -11.58 12.24
N ASN A 175 -9.29 -10.55 11.53
CA ASN A 175 -10.71 -10.28 11.33
C ASN A 175 -11.43 -11.46 10.64
N ASN A 176 -10.81 -12.08 9.63
CA ASN A 176 -11.39 -13.24 8.94
C ASN A 176 -11.48 -14.45 9.89
N ARG A 177 -10.46 -14.68 10.73
CA ARG A 177 -10.48 -15.76 11.75
C ARG A 177 -11.55 -15.52 12.82
N GLU A 178 -11.75 -14.29 13.27
CA GLU A 178 -12.80 -13.97 14.23
C GLU A 178 -14.20 -14.23 13.64
N ARG A 179 -14.44 -13.85 12.38
CA ARG A 179 -15.72 -14.16 11.69
C ARG A 179 -15.98 -15.66 11.57
N MET A 180 -14.94 -16.46 11.34
CA MET A 180 -15.08 -17.93 11.33
C MET A 180 -15.49 -18.48 12.69
N LYS A 181 -14.96 -17.92 13.79
CA LYS A 181 -15.34 -18.31 15.16
C LYS A 181 -16.78 -17.95 15.53
N THR A 182 -17.33 -16.87 14.96
CA THR A 182 -18.70 -16.42 15.26
C THR A 182 -19.77 -17.12 14.43
N ASN A 183 -19.44 -17.59 13.22
CA ASN A 183 -20.42 -18.17 12.29
C ASN A 183 -20.53 -19.69 12.33
N GLY A 184 -19.52 -20.40 12.81
CA GLY A 184 -19.62 -21.81 13.18
C GLY A 184 -19.51 -21.92 14.69
N GLY A 185 -20.48 -22.57 15.35
CA GLY A 185 -20.52 -22.76 16.81
C GLY A 185 -19.36 -23.61 17.36
N TYR A 186 -18.13 -23.17 17.17
CA TYR A 186 -16.91 -23.81 17.65
C TYR A 186 -16.34 -22.97 18.80
N LEU A 187 -16.44 -23.53 20.02
CA LEU A 187 -15.67 -23.07 21.18
C LEU A 187 -14.22 -23.58 21.03
N CYS A 188 -13.36 -22.77 20.43
CA CYS A 188 -11.93 -23.05 20.40
C CYS A 188 -11.23 -22.35 21.59
N GLU A 189 -10.91 -23.08 22.65
CA GLU A 189 -10.02 -22.58 23.70
C GLU A 189 -8.59 -22.42 23.17
N VAL A 190 -8.05 -21.21 23.29
CA VAL A 190 -6.65 -20.91 22.98
C VAL A 190 -5.82 -21.17 24.25
N ASN A 191 -5.05 -22.25 24.27
CA ASN A 191 -4.07 -22.45 25.33
C ASN A 191 -2.80 -21.63 25.01
N GLN A 192 -2.60 -20.54 25.75
CA GLN A 192 -1.54 -19.56 25.50
C GLN A 192 -0.13 -19.98 25.97
N ASN A 193 0.16 -21.27 26.15
CA ASN A 193 1.50 -21.69 26.57
C ASN A 193 2.27 -22.42 25.46
N LEU A 194 3.43 -21.83 25.14
CA LEU A 194 4.61 -22.35 24.44
C LEU A 194 4.61 -22.33 22.90
N ASN A 195 5.19 -21.26 22.34
CA ASN A 195 6.07 -21.16 21.16
C ASN A 195 5.78 -21.97 19.87
N SER A 196 4.58 -22.50 19.69
CA SER A 196 4.10 -23.11 18.45
C SER A 196 2.57 -23.09 18.47
N SER A 197 1.95 -22.36 17.54
CA SER A 197 0.50 -22.29 17.42
C SER A 197 -0.05 -23.56 16.77
N ILE A 198 -0.08 -24.67 17.51
CA ILE A 198 -0.87 -25.85 17.11
C ILE A 198 -2.30 -25.63 17.61
N VAL A 199 -3.21 -25.34 16.67
CA VAL A 199 -4.64 -25.27 16.93
C VAL A 199 -5.20 -26.70 16.88
N LYS A 200 -5.65 -27.22 18.02
CA LYS A 200 -6.40 -28.49 18.07
C LYS A 200 -7.90 -28.18 18.04
N CYS A 201 -8.53 -28.33 16.89
CA CYS A 201 -9.99 -28.24 16.76
C CYS A 201 -10.60 -29.60 17.13
N ILE A 202 -11.49 -29.65 18.13
CA ILE A 202 -12.33 -30.82 18.42
C ILE A 202 -13.71 -30.53 17.84
N TRP A 203 -14.23 -31.47 17.05
CA TRP A 203 -15.61 -31.46 16.55
C TRP A 203 -16.58 -31.72 17.71
N ASP A 204 -17.54 -30.82 17.92
CA ASP A 204 -18.76 -31.13 18.69
C ASP A 204 -19.92 -31.13 17.68
N SER A 205 -20.29 -32.32 17.18
CA SER A 205 -21.52 -32.47 16.41
C SER A 205 -22.67 -32.55 17.40
N LYS A 206 -23.41 -31.47 17.55
CA LYS A 206 -24.72 -31.54 18.18
C LYS A 206 -25.75 -31.93 17.13
N ASP A 207 -26.17 -33.20 17.20
CA ASP A 207 -27.53 -33.61 16.82
C ASP A 207 -28.54 -33.02 17.83
#